data_AF-A0A7Y2P3Y7-F1
#
_entry.id   AF-A0A7Y2P3Y7-F1
#
_cell.length_a   1.000
_cell.length_b   1.000
_cell.length_c   1.000
_cell.angle_alpha   90.00
_cell.angle_beta   90.00
_cell.angle_gamma   90.00
#
_symmetry.space_group_name_H-M   'P 1'
#
loop_
_entity.id
_entity.type
_entity.pdbx_description
1 polymer ?
#
loop_
_entity_poly.entity_id
_entity_poly.type
_entity_poly.pdbx_seq_one_letter_code
_entity_poly.pdbx_strand_id
1 'polypeptide(L)'
;FAAVVMIIVFVIHLIDIVRLKKKEFKSWKEILLGSNSMMFNKKDLQDITGSLKWFIGIGPRPEYGRWTYWEKFDYFAVFWGMCVIGSTGLILWFPEFFTNFIPGWLLNVATIIHSDEALLATGFIFTVHFFNTHLRPEKFPMDLVIFSGRVPLEEFKLDRPAEYKEMVAKGELEKHLVEEYPPIVIRGMKIFGWTALITGFSIVIWIVYAMIFVYR
;
A
#
# COMPACT_ATOMS: atom_id res chain seq x y z
N PHE A 1 -16.84 9.42 12.79
CA PHE A 1 -16.81 7.95 12.64
C PHE A 1 -15.56 7.48 11.89
N ALA A 2 -15.43 7.75 10.58
CA ALA A 2 -14.32 7.26 9.75
C ALA A 2 -12.92 7.58 10.34
N ALA A 3 -12.71 8.81 10.82
CA ALA A 3 -11.43 9.19 11.43
C ALA A 3 -11.07 8.35 12.66
N VAL A 4 -12.03 7.99 13.52
CA VAL A 4 -11.78 7.10 14.68
C VAL A 4 -11.40 5.71 14.21
N VAL A 5 -12.10 5.16 13.22
CA VAL A 5 -11.78 3.85 12.64
C VAL A 5 -10.36 3.85 12.07
N MET A 6 -9.99 4.88 11.32
CA MET A 6 -8.65 5.01 10.74
C MET A 6 -7.56 5.14 11.80
N ILE A 7 -7.80 5.92 12.86
CA ILE A 7 -6.87 6.01 14.00
C ILE A 7 -6.69 4.64 14.65
N ILE A 8 -7.78 3.90 14.90
CA ILE A 8 -7.72 2.56 15.49
C ILE A 8 -6.92 1.60 14.60
N VAL A 9 -7.20 1.57 13.30
CA VAL A 9 -6.46 0.72 12.34
C VAL A 9 -4.98 1.07 12.32
N PHE A 10 -4.64 2.36 12.31
CA PHE A 10 -3.25 2.82 12.33
C PHE A 10 -2.53 2.42 13.64
N VAL A 11 -3.20 2.56 14.79
CA VAL A 11 -2.64 2.12 16.09
C VAL A 11 -2.43 0.61 16.12
N ILE A 12 -3.40 -0.18 15.63
CA ILE A 12 -3.25 -1.64 15.51
C ILE A 12 -2.04 -1.97 14.63
N HIS A 13 -1.89 -1.29 13.50
CA HIS A 13 -0.74 -1.47 12.61
C HIS A 13 0.59 -1.17 13.29
N LEU A 14 0.70 -0.08 14.06
CA LEU A 14 1.91 0.22 14.84
C LEU A 14 2.22 -0.87 15.86
N ILE A 15 1.19 -1.40 16.55
CA ILE A 15 1.34 -2.51 17.48
C ILE A 15 1.83 -3.77 16.75
N ASP A 16 1.31 -4.04 15.56
CA ASP A 16 1.70 -5.20 14.76
C ASP A 16 3.14 -5.10 14.24
N ILE A 17 3.62 -3.91 13.86
CA ILE A 17 5.05 -3.68 13.57
C ILE A 17 5.92 -4.05 14.79
N VAL A 18 5.52 -3.63 15.99
CA VAL A 18 6.25 -3.96 17.23
C VAL A 18 6.19 -5.45 17.53
N ARG A 19 5.09 -6.14 17.21
CA ARG A 19 4.96 -7.61 17.36
C ARG A 19 5.82 -8.35 16.34
N LEU A 20 5.85 -7.92 15.08
CA LEU A 20 6.67 -8.48 14.02
C LEU A 20 8.16 -8.39 14.36
N LYS A 21 8.59 -7.32 15.03
CA LYS A 21 9.95 -7.21 15.59
C LYS A 21 10.30 -8.40 16.49
N LYS A 22 9.39 -8.77 17.39
CA LYS A 22 9.65 -9.82 18.38
C LYS A 22 9.58 -11.22 17.77
N LYS A 23 8.70 -11.43 16.78
CA LYS A 23 8.44 -12.75 16.20
C LYS A 23 9.35 -13.11 15.04
N GLU A 24 9.60 -12.16 14.14
CA GLU A 24 10.22 -12.45 12.83
C GLU A 24 11.59 -11.80 12.69
N PHE A 25 11.65 -10.47 12.84
CA PHE A 25 12.83 -9.68 12.47
C PHE A 25 13.90 -9.56 13.57
N LYS A 26 13.61 -9.94 14.82
CA LYS A 26 14.52 -9.94 16.00
C LYS A 26 15.16 -8.59 16.39
N SER A 27 15.22 -7.59 15.50
CA SER A 27 15.85 -6.28 15.69
C SER A 27 15.19 -5.20 14.83
N TRP A 28 15.32 -3.94 15.26
CA TRP A 28 14.84 -2.79 14.47
C TRP A 28 15.62 -2.62 13.16
N LYS A 29 16.91 -2.97 13.16
CA LYS A 29 17.75 -2.89 11.95
C LYS A 29 17.23 -3.82 10.86
N GLU A 30 16.77 -5.01 11.21
CA GLU A 30 16.24 -5.98 10.24
C GLU A 30 14.85 -5.55 9.72
N ILE A 31 14.00 -4.97 10.58
CA ILE A 31 12.73 -4.38 10.13
C ILE A 31 12.94 -3.28 9.10
N LEU A 32 13.97 -2.45 9.28
CA LEU A 32 14.19 -1.27 8.41
C LEU A 32 15.03 -1.63 7.17
N LEU A 33 16.05 -2.47 7.31
CA LEU A 33 17.05 -2.70 6.25
C LEU A 33 17.13 -4.15 5.78
N GLY A 34 16.35 -5.07 6.35
CA GLY A 34 16.32 -6.47 5.95
C GLY A 34 15.77 -6.68 4.54
N SER A 35 15.99 -7.86 3.97
CA SER A 35 15.49 -8.23 2.64
C SER A 35 13.95 -8.22 2.58
N ASN A 36 13.29 -8.64 3.66
CA ASN A 36 11.83 -8.66 3.80
C ASN A 36 11.24 -7.38 4.41
N SER A 37 12.06 -6.32 4.54
CA SER A 37 11.63 -5.01 5.03
C SER A 37 10.63 -4.35 4.08
N MET A 38 9.60 -3.71 4.65
CA MET A 38 8.70 -2.80 3.92
C MET A 38 9.32 -1.40 3.72
N MET A 39 10.48 -1.14 4.31
CA MET A 39 11.24 0.10 4.12
C MET A 39 12.27 -0.05 3.00
N PHE A 40 12.63 1.08 2.40
CA PHE A 40 13.64 1.15 1.35
C PHE A 40 15.02 0.72 1.86
N ASN A 41 15.69 -0.10 1.07
CA ASN A 41 17.01 -0.63 1.31
C ASN A 41 17.84 -0.66 0.01
N LYS A 42 19.08 -1.19 0.08
CA LYS A 42 19.99 -1.20 -1.08
C LYS A 42 19.47 -2.00 -2.28
N LYS A 43 18.67 -3.05 -2.04
CA LYS A 43 18.09 -3.87 -3.10
C LYS A 43 17.08 -3.08 -3.91
N ASP A 44 16.33 -2.16 -3.30
CA ASP A 44 15.35 -1.34 -4.02
C ASP A 44 16.03 -0.46 -5.09
N LEU A 45 17.21 0.09 -4.79
CA LEU A 45 17.99 0.86 -5.76
C LEU A 45 18.50 -0.04 -6.91
N GLN A 46 18.93 -1.26 -6.60
CA GLN A 46 19.31 -2.25 -7.61
C GLN A 46 18.12 -2.63 -8.50
N ASP A 47 16.95 -2.80 -7.89
CA ASP A 47 15.72 -3.16 -8.62
C ASP A 47 15.25 -2.01 -9.50
N ILE A 48 15.23 -0.77 -9.01
CA ILE A 48 14.89 0.41 -9.84
C ILE A 48 15.82 0.50 -11.05
N THR A 49 17.14 0.43 -10.83
CA THR A 49 18.11 0.54 -11.93
C THR A 49 18.02 -0.66 -12.90
N GLY A 50 17.74 -1.86 -12.39
CA GLY A 50 17.50 -3.05 -13.18
C GLY A 50 16.21 -2.95 -14.01
N SER A 51 15.12 -2.46 -13.42
CA SER A 51 13.84 -2.25 -14.10
C SER A 51 14.00 -1.24 -15.23
N LEU A 52 14.72 -0.13 -14.99
CA LEU A 52 15.02 0.85 -16.04
C LEU A 52 15.78 0.21 -17.21
N LYS A 53 16.82 -0.59 -16.93
CA LYS A 53 17.57 -1.33 -17.97
C LYS A 53 16.70 -2.33 -18.71
N TRP A 54 15.84 -3.04 -18.00
CA TRP A 54 14.91 -4.00 -18.58
C TRP A 54 13.89 -3.34 -19.51
N PHE A 55 13.31 -2.21 -19.09
CA PHE A 55 12.34 -1.45 -19.89
C PHE A 55 12.93 -0.91 -21.20
N ILE A 56 14.21 -0.54 -21.21
CA ILE A 56 14.91 -0.12 -22.43
C ILE A 56 15.56 -1.30 -23.19
N GLY A 57 15.35 -2.55 -22.75
CA GLY A 57 15.83 -3.76 -23.43
C GLY A 57 17.32 -4.08 -23.24
N ILE A 58 18.00 -3.43 -22.30
CA ILE A 58 19.46 -3.54 -22.08
C ILE A 58 19.78 -4.48 -20.88
N GLY A 59 18.78 -5.13 -20.31
CA GLY A 59 18.98 -6.08 -19.21
C GLY A 59 17.80 -7.03 -19.00
N PRO A 60 18.00 -8.12 -18.23
CA PRO A 60 16.92 -9.00 -17.83
C PRO A 60 15.98 -8.32 -16.84
N ARG A 61 14.75 -8.83 -16.71
CA ARG A 61 13.82 -8.44 -15.65
C ARG A 61 14.49 -8.67 -14.28
N PRO A 62 14.46 -7.69 -13.35
CA PRO A 62 15.05 -7.87 -12.02
C PRO A 62 14.45 -9.05 -11.27
N GLU A 63 15.28 -9.71 -10.45
CA GLU A 63 14.81 -10.73 -9.52
C GLU A 63 14.18 -10.06 -8.30
N TYR A 64 12.93 -9.64 -8.43
CA TYR A 64 12.20 -9.01 -7.33
C TYR A 64 12.07 -9.96 -6.13
N GLY A 65 12.18 -9.39 -4.94
CA GLY A 65 11.96 -10.09 -3.68
C GLY A 65 10.48 -10.10 -3.29
N ARG A 66 10.23 -10.43 -2.02
CA ARG A 66 8.89 -10.43 -1.42
C ARG A 66 8.14 -9.12 -1.64
N TRP A 67 8.84 -8.00 -1.52
CA TRP A 67 8.32 -6.66 -1.77
C TRP A 67 9.10 -6.00 -2.89
N THR A 68 8.38 -5.43 -3.85
CA THR A 68 8.97 -4.60 -4.90
C THR A 68 9.15 -3.16 -4.42
N TYR A 69 10.03 -2.40 -5.06
CA TYR A 69 10.28 -1.01 -4.66
C TYR A 69 9.02 -0.13 -4.76
N TRP A 70 8.12 -0.40 -5.71
CA TRP A 70 6.88 0.37 -5.85
C TRP A 70 5.85 -0.02 -4.79
N GLU A 71 5.79 -1.27 -4.35
CA GLU A 71 4.92 -1.65 -3.22
C GLU A 71 5.40 -1.07 -1.90
N LYS A 72 6.71 -0.97 -1.71
CA LYS A 72 7.29 -0.25 -0.57
C LYS A 72 6.97 1.24 -0.63
N PHE A 73 6.97 1.82 -1.83
CA PHE A 73 6.56 3.20 -2.04
C PHE A 73 5.08 3.40 -1.73
N ASP A 74 4.19 2.52 -2.18
CA ASP A 74 2.77 2.55 -1.83
C ASP A 74 2.57 2.49 -0.31
N TYR A 75 3.25 1.56 0.37
CA TYR A 75 3.22 1.44 1.82
C TYR A 75 3.74 2.70 2.52
N PHE A 76 4.88 3.24 2.07
CA PHE A 76 5.47 4.45 2.62
C PHE A 76 4.55 5.66 2.44
N ALA A 77 3.98 5.84 1.26
CA ALA A 77 3.07 6.94 0.93
C ALA A 77 1.86 6.94 1.87
N VAL A 78 1.21 5.79 2.06
CA VAL A 78 0.06 5.67 2.97
C VAL A 78 0.47 5.87 4.42
N PHE A 79 1.58 5.27 4.87
CA PHE A 79 2.05 5.39 6.25
C PHE A 79 2.38 6.85 6.60
N TRP A 80 3.08 7.55 5.71
CA TRP A 80 3.38 8.97 5.83
C TRP A 80 2.11 9.82 5.80
N GLY A 81 1.23 9.59 4.82
CA GLY A 81 -0.02 10.32 4.67
C GLY A 81 -0.91 10.20 5.91
N MET A 82 -0.97 9.02 6.54
CA MET A 82 -1.69 8.81 7.80
C MET A 82 -1.15 9.67 8.95
N CYS A 83 0.16 9.86 9.05
CA CYS A 83 0.75 10.76 10.03
C CYS A 83 0.36 12.23 9.75
N VAL A 84 0.41 12.66 8.48
CA VAL A 84 0.12 14.04 8.08
C VAL A 84 -1.37 14.36 8.23
N ILE A 85 -2.25 13.60 7.60
CA ILE A 85 -3.70 13.82 7.67
C ILE A 85 -4.25 13.55 9.06
N GLY A 86 -3.68 12.57 9.79
CA GLY A 86 -4.10 12.23 11.15
C GLY A 86 -3.75 13.34 12.15
N SER A 87 -2.52 13.86 12.10
CA SER A 87 -2.10 14.94 13.02
C SER A 87 -2.82 16.25 12.74
N THR A 88 -2.90 16.67 11.47
CA THR A 88 -3.66 17.87 11.08
C THR A 88 -5.15 17.72 11.36
N GLY A 89 -5.71 16.53 11.15
CA GLY A 89 -7.11 16.24 11.46
C GLY A 89 -7.41 16.34 12.96
N LEU A 90 -6.51 15.85 13.83
CA LEU A 90 -6.67 16.01 15.27
C LEU A 90 -6.59 17.47 15.72
N ILE A 91 -5.69 18.26 15.12
CA ILE A 91 -5.61 19.71 15.37
C ILE A 91 -6.93 20.40 15.01
N LEU A 92 -7.53 20.04 13.86
CA LEU A 92 -8.79 20.62 13.39
C LEU A 92 -10.01 20.07 14.14
N TRP A 93 -9.94 18.86 14.70
CA TRP A 93 -11.01 18.27 15.48
C TRP A 93 -11.08 18.85 16.89
N PHE A 94 -9.93 19.13 17.51
CA PHE A 94 -9.84 19.68 18.87
C PHE A 94 -9.12 21.04 18.90
N PRO A 95 -9.59 22.04 18.14
CA PRO A 95 -8.84 23.28 17.93
C PRO A 95 -8.59 24.03 19.23
N GLU A 96 -9.58 24.12 20.13
CA GLU A 96 -9.45 24.78 21.43
C GLU A 96 -8.40 24.15 22.33
N PHE A 97 -8.25 22.81 22.28
CA PHE A 97 -7.22 22.12 23.04
C PHE A 97 -5.83 22.47 22.49
N PHE A 98 -5.65 22.37 21.16
CA PHE A 98 -4.36 22.58 20.53
C PHE A 98 -3.92 24.05 20.55
N THR A 99 -4.82 25.02 20.46
CA THR A 99 -4.47 26.46 20.52
C THR A 99 -3.94 26.92 21.88
N ASN A 100 -4.03 26.10 22.93
CA ASN A 100 -3.29 26.34 24.18
C ASN A 100 -1.77 26.12 24.01
N PHE A 101 -1.35 25.35 23.01
CA PHE A 101 0.05 24.96 22.76
C PHE A 101 0.62 25.56 21.47
N ILE A 102 -0.23 25.86 20.49
CA ILE A 102 0.18 26.40 19.18
C ILE A 102 -0.55 27.70 18.84
N PRO A 103 0.08 28.63 18.10
CA PRO A 103 -0.58 29.86 17.66
C PRO A 103 -1.74 29.59 16.69
N GLY A 104 -2.79 30.40 16.76
CA GLY A 104 -4.03 30.18 16.00
C GLY A 104 -3.87 30.14 14.47
N TRP A 105 -2.85 30.80 13.90
CA TRP A 105 -2.60 30.73 12.45
C TRP A 105 -2.23 29.32 11.98
N LEU A 106 -1.71 28.46 12.87
CA LEU A 106 -1.42 27.07 12.52
C LEU A 106 -2.68 26.25 12.26
N LEU A 107 -3.86 26.68 12.70
CA LEU A 107 -5.12 26.05 12.28
C LEU A 107 -5.36 26.24 10.78
N ASN A 108 -5.03 27.41 10.23
CA ASN A 108 -5.15 27.66 8.79
C ASN A 108 -4.18 26.77 8.00
N VAL A 109 -2.95 26.62 8.50
CA VAL A 109 -1.96 25.73 7.89
C VAL A 109 -2.39 24.27 7.98
N ALA A 110 -2.92 23.84 9.13
CA ALA A 110 -3.47 22.50 9.29
C ALA A 110 -4.62 22.24 8.30
N THR A 111 -5.52 23.20 8.08
CA THR A 111 -6.59 23.10 7.08
C THR A 111 -6.06 22.90 5.67
N ILE A 112 -5.03 23.67 5.27
CA ILE A 112 -4.43 23.56 3.94
C ILE A 112 -3.78 22.18 3.78
N ILE A 113 -2.89 21.80 4.70
CA ILE A 113 -2.18 20.52 4.64
C ILE A 113 -3.17 19.34 4.66
N HIS A 114 -4.18 19.38 5.53
CA HIS A 114 -5.17 18.31 5.63
C HIS A 114 -5.96 18.15 4.33
N SER A 115 -6.38 19.26 3.72
CA SER A 115 -7.16 19.25 2.48
C SER A 115 -6.32 18.77 1.29
N ASP A 116 -5.08 19.25 1.17
CA ASP A 116 -4.16 18.86 0.10
C ASP A 116 -3.77 17.39 0.24
N GLU A 117 -3.47 16.91 1.45
CA GLU A 117 -3.16 15.51 1.71
C GLU A 117 -4.35 14.61 1.41
N ALA A 118 -5.58 15.02 1.72
CA ALA A 118 -6.79 14.26 1.37
C ALA A 118 -6.93 14.09 -0.15
N LEU A 119 -6.65 15.15 -0.92
CA LEU A 119 -6.67 15.11 -2.38
C LEU A 119 -5.54 14.23 -2.94
N LEU A 120 -4.31 14.41 -2.44
CA LEU A 120 -3.14 13.62 -2.83
C LEU A 120 -3.33 12.14 -2.53
N ALA A 121 -3.78 11.78 -1.32
CA ALA A 121 -4.04 10.40 -0.92
C ALA A 121 -5.12 9.75 -1.80
N THR A 122 -6.22 10.46 -2.06
CA THR A 122 -7.30 9.96 -2.93
C THR A 122 -6.80 9.74 -4.36
N GLY A 123 -6.09 10.73 -4.91
CA GLY A 123 -5.49 10.64 -6.24
C GLY A 123 -4.51 9.48 -6.35
N PHE A 124 -3.59 9.35 -5.38
CA PHE A 124 -2.60 8.28 -5.33
C PHE A 124 -3.23 6.88 -5.28
N ILE A 125 -4.23 6.67 -4.40
CA ILE A 125 -4.89 5.37 -4.24
C ILE A 125 -5.54 4.93 -5.55
N PHE A 126 -6.35 5.79 -6.17
CA PHE A 126 -7.15 5.38 -7.33
C PHE A 126 -6.42 5.47 -8.67
N THR A 127 -5.25 6.12 -8.72
CA THR A 127 -4.43 6.15 -9.94
C THR A 127 -3.27 5.18 -9.81
N VAL A 128 -2.25 5.52 -9.01
CA VAL A 128 -0.99 4.77 -8.92
C VAL A 128 -1.20 3.41 -8.29
N HIS A 129 -1.80 3.35 -7.10
CA HIS A 129 -1.95 2.10 -6.37
C HIS A 129 -2.85 1.12 -7.12
N PHE A 130 -4.07 1.54 -7.50
CA PHE A 130 -5.00 0.69 -8.25
C PHE A 130 -4.44 0.24 -9.60
N PHE A 131 -3.67 1.08 -10.29
CA PHE A 131 -3.02 0.67 -11.51
C PHE A 131 -1.99 -0.44 -11.25
N ASN A 132 -1.12 -0.23 -10.27
CA ASN A 132 -0.07 -1.18 -9.90
C ASN A 132 -0.62 -2.51 -9.38
N THR A 133 -1.78 -2.52 -8.73
CA THR A 133 -2.31 -3.73 -8.08
C THR A 133 -3.42 -4.41 -8.87
N HIS A 134 -4.31 -3.67 -9.52
CA HIS A 134 -5.55 -4.23 -10.10
C HIS A 134 -5.63 -4.10 -11.61
N LEU A 135 -4.98 -3.09 -12.22
CA LEU A 135 -5.10 -2.83 -13.66
C LEU A 135 -3.94 -3.37 -14.50
N ARG A 136 -2.96 -4.05 -13.89
CA ARG A 136 -1.95 -4.80 -14.65
C ARG A 136 -2.63 -5.91 -15.46
N PRO A 137 -2.25 -6.14 -16.73
CA PRO A 137 -2.90 -7.13 -17.60
C PRO A 137 -3.04 -8.52 -16.96
N GLU A 138 -2.06 -8.94 -16.17
CA GLU A 138 -2.01 -10.24 -15.51
C GLU A 138 -2.97 -10.33 -14.32
N LYS A 139 -3.28 -9.20 -13.69
CA LYS A 139 -4.14 -9.08 -12.51
C LYS A 139 -5.54 -8.57 -12.85
N PHE A 140 -5.72 -8.02 -14.04
CA PHE A 140 -6.98 -7.42 -14.46
C PHE A 140 -8.10 -8.47 -14.41
N PRO A 141 -9.27 -8.12 -13.86
CA PRO A 141 -9.67 -6.81 -13.37
C PRO A 141 -9.42 -6.53 -11.87
N MET A 142 -8.94 -7.52 -11.12
CA MET A 142 -8.81 -7.45 -9.68
C MET A 142 -7.85 -8.54 -9.18
N ASP A 143 -6.76 -8.14 -8.57
CA ASP A 143 -5.91 -9.06 -7.79
C ASP A 143 -6.64 -9.53 -6.53
N LEU A 144 -6.95 -10.82 -6.47
CA LEU A 144 -7.68 -11.41 -5.36
C LEU A 144 -6.81 -11.72 -4.15
N VAL A 145 -5.49 -11.56 -4.25
CA VAL A 145 -4.57 -11.87 -3.14
C VAL A 145 -4.89 -11.08 -1.87
N ILE A 146 -5.46 -9.87 -2.02
CA ILE A 146 -5.89 -9.03 -0.89
C ILE A 146 -7.00 -9.68 -0.06
N PHE A 147 -7.82 -10.55 -0.67
CA PHE A 147 -8.92 -11.25 0.01
C PHE A 147 -8.58 -12.71 0.31
N SER A 148 -7.87 -13.39 -0.58
CA SER A 148 -7.59 -14.82 -0.49
C SER A 148 -6.30 -15.10 0.29
N GLY A 149 -5.32 -14.18 0.29
CA GLY A 149 -3.95 -14.45 0.73
C GLY A 149 -3.24 -15.54 -0.09
N ARG A 150 -3.79 -15.92 -1.26
CA ARG A 150 -3.30 -17.01 -2.13
C ARG A 150 -2.97 -16.47 -3.51
N VAL A 151 -1.89 -16.98 -4.09
CA VAL A 151 -1.43 -16.66 -5.44
C VAL A 151 -1.12 -17.97 -6.19
N PRO A 152 -1.48 -18.10 -7.48
CA PRO A 152 -1.04 -19.21 -8.31
C PRO A 152 0.49 -19.35 -8.31
N LEU A 153 0.99 -20.59 -8.26
CA LEU A 153 2.43 -20.84 -8.14
C LEU A 153 3.24 -20.25 -9.31
N GLU A 154 2.74 -20.35 -10.54
CA GLU A 154 3.43 -19.80 -11.71
C GLU A 154 3.52 -18.27 -11.66
N GLU A 155 2.47 -17.62 -11.17
CA GLU A 155 2.48 -16.18 -10.94
C GLU A 155 3.47 -15.79 -9.84
N PHE A 156 3.50 -16.54 -8.73
CA PHE A 156 4.46 -16.31 -7.65
C PHE A 156 5.91 -16.42 -8.13
N LYS A 157 6.23 -17.40 -8.98
CA LYS A 157 7.57 -17.55 -9.58
C LYS A 157 7.97 -16.33 -10.43
N LEU A 158 7.02 -15.78 -11.19
CA LEU A 158 7.26 -14.66 -12.09
C LEU A 158 7.36 -13.31 -11.34
N ASP A 159 6.50 -13.12 -10.35
CA ASP A 159 6.41 -11.85 -9.62
C ASP A 159 7.41 -11.76 -8.47
N ARG A 160 7.71 -12.89 -7.80
CA ARG A 160 8.59 -12.99 -6.63
C ARG A 160 9.71 -14.01 -6.82
N PRO A 161 10.51 -13.94 -7.91
CA PRO A 161 11.49 -14.97 -8.24
C PRO A 161 12.53 -15.18 -7.12
N ALA A 162 12.97 -14.11 -6.44
CA ALA A 162 13.96 -14.26 -5.37
C ALA A 162 13.38 -14.95 -4.13
N GLU A 163 12.13 -14.62 -3.75
CA GLU A 163 11.44 -15.28 -2.63
C GLU A 163 11.16 -16.75 -2.95
N TYR A 164 10.69 -17.04 -4.17
CA TYR A 164 10.49 -18.41 -4.63
C TYR A 164 11.76 -19.25 -4.52
N LYS A 165 12.90 -18.75 -5.04
CA LYS A 165 14.19 -19.45 -4.96
C LYS A 165 14.63 -19.68 -3.51
N GLU A 166 14.43 -18.70 -2.64
CA GLU A 166 14.76 -18.82 -1.21
C GLU A 166 13.90 -19.91 -0.53
N MET A 167 12.59 -19.96 -0.80
CA MET A 167 11.69 -20.97 -0.24
C MET A 167 12.02 -22.39 -0.73
N VAL A 168 12.40 -22.53 -2.00
CA VAL A 168 12.84 -23.81 -2.58
C VAL A 168 14.15 -24.25 -1.93
N ALA A 169 15.13 -23.36 -1.82
CA ALA A 169 16.42 -23.66 -1.19
C ALA A 169 16.29 -24.08 0.28
N LYS A 170 15.31 -23.53 1.00
CA LYS A 170 14.98 -23.89 2.39
C LYS A 170 14.12 -25.15 2.53
N GLY A 171 13.59 -25.70 1.43
CA GLY A 171 12.64 -26.82 1.46
C GLY A 171 11.30 -26.46 2.13
N GLU A 172 10.89 -25.19 2.07
CA GLU A 172 9.68 -24.69 2.73
C GLU A 172 8.51 -24.50 1.77
N LEU A 173 8.73 -24.60 0.45
CA LEU A 173 7.70 -24.37 -0.56
C LEU A 173 6.46 -25.26 -0.36
N GLU A 174 6.66 -26.57 -0.16
CA GLU A 174 5.55 -27.53 -0.03
C GLU A 174 4.64 -27.22 1.16
N LYS A 175 5.20 -26.64 2.24
CA LYS A 175 4.43 -26.26 3.44
C LYS A 175 3.44 -25.12 3.19
N HIS A 176 3.66 -24.35 2.12
CA HIS A 176 2.86 -23.19 1.75
C HIS A 176 1.96 -23.44 0.54
N LEU A 177 2.03 -24.63 -0.07
CA LEU A 177 1.10 -25.03 -1.11
C LEU A 177 -0.25 -25.34 -0.47
N VAL A 178 -1.28 -24.67 -0.97
CA VAL A 178 -2.65 -24.81 -0.49
C VAL A 178 -3.59 -24.97 -1.69
N GLU A 179 -4.71 -25.64 -1.47
CA GLU A 179 -5.74 -25.78 -2.50
C GLU A 179 -6.33 -24.43 -2.91
N GLU A 180 -6.89 -24.36 -4.11
CA GLU A 180 -7.63 -23.17 -4.55
C GLU A 180 -8.94 -23.04 -3.75
N TYR A 181 -9.42 -21.80 -3.56
CA TYR A 181 -10.75 -21.60 -2.98
C TYR A 181 -11.85 -22.11 -3.93
N PRO A 182 -13.00 -22.58 -3.40
CA PRO A 182 -14.12 -22.95 -4.23
C PRO A 182 -14.56 -21.79 -5.14
N PRO A 183 -15.01 -22.06 -6.39
CA PRO A 183 -15.36 -21.01 -7.36
C PRO A 183 -16.39 -19.99 -6.87
N ILE A 184 -17.29 -20.41 -5.96
CA ILE A 184 -18.30 -19.52 -5.36
C ILE A 184 -17.67 -18.44 -4.47
N VAL A 185 -16.62 -18.80 -3.72
CA VAL A 185 -15.88 -17.87 -2.84
C VAL A 185 -15.12 -16.86 -3.70
N ILE A 186 -14.43 -17.35 -4.73
CA ILE A 186 -13.71 -16.51 -5.71
C ILE A 186 -14.66 -15.53 -6.38
N ARG A 187 -15.85 -15.99 -6.79
CA ARG A 187 -16.87 -15.12 -7.39
C ARG A 187 -17.34 -14.05 -6.41
N GLY A 188 -17.55 -14.40 -5.14
CA GLY A 188 -17.89 -13.43 -4.08
C GLY A 188 -16.82 -12.35 -3.90
N MET A 189 -15.55 -12.75 -3.81
CA MET A 189 -14.42 -11.82 -3.72
C MET A 189 -14.34 -10.90 -4.93
N LYS A 190 -14.55 -11.42 -6.15
CA LYS A 190 -14.58 -10.63 -7.38
C LYS A 190 -15.71 -9.60 -7.36
N ILE A 191 -16.93 -10.00 -6.99
CA ILE A 191 -18.08 -9.08 -6.92
C ILE A 191 -17.79 -7.95 -5.94
N PHE A 192 -17.31 -8.28 -4.74
CA PHE A 192 -16.96 -7.30 -3.73
C PHE A 192 -15.87 -6.34 -4.21
N GLY A 193 -14.77 -6.87 -4.77
CA GLY A 193 -13.67 -6.07 -5.32
C GLY A 193 -14.14 -5.14 -6.44
N TRP A 194 -14.99 -5.62 -7.35
CA TRP A 194 -15.56 -4.80 -8.42
C TRP A 194 -16.45 -3.68 -7.89
N THR A 195 -17.30 -3.97 -6.91
CA THR A 195 -18.12 -2.93 -6.27
C THR A 195 -17.24 -1.85 -5.66
N ALA A 196 -16.22 -2.22 -4.89
CA ALA A 196 -15.28 -1.28 -4.28
C ALA A 196 -14.54 -0.45 -5.35
N LEU A 197 -14.09 -1.10 -6.43
CA LEU A 197 -13.37 -0.44 -7.51
C LEU A 197 -14.24 0.56 -8.27
N ILE A 198 -15.47 0.19 -8.62
CA ILE A 198 -16.42 1.08 -9.31
C ILE A 198 -16.79 2.27 -8.42
N THR A 199 -17.06 2.04 -7.12
CA THR A 199 -17.33 3.11 -6.17
C THR A 199 -16.13 4.07 -6.08
N GLY A 200 -14.92 3.52 -5.99
CA GLY A 200 -13.68 4.28 -5.96
C GLY A 200 -13.49 5.18 -7.19
N PHE A 201 -13.58 4.62 -8.39
CA PHE A 201 -13.46 5.38 -9.64
C PHE A 201 -14.58 6.42 -9.78
N SER A 202 -15.79 6.11 -9.32
CA SER A 202 -16.88 7.08 -9.29
C SER A 202 -16.48 8.27 -8.41
N ILE A 203 -15.99 8.06 -7.19
CA ILE A 203 -15.55 9.14 -6.30
C ILE A 203 -14.51 10.04 -6.99
N VAL A 204 -13.53 9.46 -7.69
CA VAL A 204 -12.53 10.24 -8.44
C VAL A 204 -13.17 11.10 -9.53
N ILE A 205 -14.07 10.52 -10.34
CA ILE A 205 -14.79 11.27 -11.39
C ILE A 205 -15.56 12.45 -10.78
N TRP A 206 -16.22 12.23 -9.64
CA TRP A 206 -16.96 13.27 -8.92
C TRP A 206 -16.04 14.35 -8.34
N ILE A 207 -14.87 13.99 -7.81
CA ILE A 207 -13.87 14.96 -7.34
C ILE A 207 -13.39 15.83 -8.51
N VAL A 208 -13.01 15.21 -9.63
CA VAL A 208 -12.55 15.94 -10.83
C VAL A 208 -13.65 16.87 -11.34
N TYR A 209 -14.90 16.39 -11.42
CA TYR A 209 -16.04 17.22 -11.79
C TYR A 209 -16.20 18.42 -10.85
N ALA A 210 -16.17 18.20 -9.54
CA ALA A 210 -16.29 19.26 -8.55
C ALA A 210 -15.17 20.31 -8.69
N MET A 211 -13.93 19.88 -8.89
CA MET A 211 -12.78 20.78 -9.04
C MET A 211 -12.85 21.62 -10.32
N ILE A 212 -13.38 21.09 -11.43
CA ILE A 212 -13.43 21.81 -12.72
C ILE A 212 -14.64 22.74 -12.82
N PHE A 213 -15.80 22.30 -12.31
CA PHE A 213 -17.08 22.93 -12.60
C PHE A 213 -17.72 23.61 -11.39
N VAL A 214 -17.46 23.13 -10.17
CA VAL A 214 -18.10 23.62 -8.94
C VAL A 214 -17.20 24.59 -8.18
N TYR A 215 -15.89 24.34 -8.15
CA TYR A 215 -14.90 25.14 -7.42
C TYR A 215 -14.39 26.36 -8.23
N ARG A 216 -15.29 27.02 -8.96
CA ARG A 216 -15.01 28.28 -9.68
C ARG A 216 -15.32 29.50 -8.84
#